data_AF-C0KH71-F1
#
_entry.id   AF-C0KH71-F1
#
_cell.length_a   1.000
_cell.length_b   1.000
_cell.length_c   1.000
_cell.angle_alpha   90.00
_cell.angle_beta   90.00
_cell.angle_gamma   90.00
#
_symmetry.space_group_name_H-M   'P 1'
#
loop_
_entity.id
_entity.type
_entity.pdbx_description
1 polymer ?
#
loop_
_entity_poly.entity_id
_entity_poly.type
_entity_poly.pdbx_seq_one_letter_code
_entity_poly.pdbx_strand_id
1 'polypeptide(L)'
;NIPLTIPEMTLPYTKVMTPPLRDFSLWERTGLKDFLKTTKQSFDLSVNAQYKKNTDRHFIPFPLGAVYDVLSPNISAIHYHFEKGRDKMLDFLTKSYNKAKVKFDKYKVETSLDKLPRTIRIPGYYIPFVNIVVSPFTAEMPTIGYMVPKEMSTPGFTIPGIGFSLPSYTFVLPSLEFPVLHVPTSLQKLTLPDFEIPRPSDHIPIPALGNFTYGFSFKSSVITLNTNVGLHNHSDIVAHFRSSSFSVIDAL
;
A
#
# COMPACT_ATOMS: atom_id res chain seq x y z
N ASN A 1 45.30 -14.57 -25.21
CA ASN A 1 43.87 -14.26 -25.21
C ASN A 1 43.39 -14.41 -23.77
N ILE A 2 43.34 -13.32 -23.01
CA ILE A 2 42.93 -13.36 -21.60
C ILE A 2 41.42 -13.20 -21.60
N PRO A 3 40.65 -14.17 -21.10
CA PRO A 3 39.20 -14.08 -21.12
C PRO A 3 38.72 -13.00 -20.14
N LEU A 4 37.71 -12.23 -20.56
CA LEU A 4 37.16 -11.13 -19.79
C LEU A 4 36.13 -11.66 -18.79
N THR A 5 36.22 -11.19 -17.55
CA THR A 5 35.22 -11.46 -16.51
C THR A 5 34.64 -10.15 -16.02
N ILE A 6 33.34 -9.97 -16.22
CA ILE A 6 32.57 -8.81 -15.76
C ILE A 6 31.65 -9.27 -14.63
N PRO A 7 31.78 -8.71 -13.41
CA PRO A 7 30.91 -9.07 -12.30
C PRO A 7 29.48 -8.56 -12.53
N GLU A 8 28.54 -9.11 -11.78
CA GLU A 8 27.19 -8.57 -11.70
C GLU A 8 27.23 -7.12 -11.20
N MET A 9 26.54 -6.23 -11.91
CA MET A 9 26.55 -4.79 -11.64
C MET A 9 25.15 -4.20 -11.87
N THR A 10 24.85 -3.15 -11.10
CA THR A 10 23.58 -2.42 -11.22
C THR A 10 23.74 -1.31 -12.24
N LEU A 11 22.88 -1.30 -13.26
CA LEU A 11 22.91 -0.25 -14.28
C LEU A 11 22.50 1.11 -13.67
N PRO A 12 23.32 2.15 -13.80
CA PRO A 12 23.02 3.45 -13.21
C PRO A 12 21.68 3.98 -13.75
N TYR A 13 20.88 4.59 -12.87
CA TYR A 13 19.55 5.14 -13.15
C TYR A 13 18.45 4.11 -13.50
N THR A 14 18.72 2.81 -13.37
CA THR A 14 17.73 1.73 -13.51
C THR A 14 17.81 0.75 -12.33
N LYS A 15 16.76 -0.06 -12.12
CA LYS A 15 16.77 -1.17 -11.13
C LYS A 15 17.17 -2.51 -11.76
N VAL A 16 17.76 -2.49 -12.95
CA VAL A 16 18.10 -3.70 -13.70
C VAL A 16 19.51 -4.13 -13.32
N MET A 17 19.66 -5.41 -12.97
CA MET A 17 20.95 -6.06 -12.69
C MET A 17 21.43 -6.76 -13.96
N THR A 18 22.70 -6.54 -14.33
CA THR A 18 23.29 -7.27 -15.46
C THR A 18 23.83 -8.62 -14.97
N PRO A 19 23.56 -9.73 -15.69
CA PRO A 19 24.07 -11.04 -15.30
C PRO A 19 25.60 -11.07 -15.33
N PRO A 20 26.24 -11.87 -14.45
CA PRO A 20 27.69 -12.00 -14.42
C PRO A 20 28.19 -12.71 -15.70
N LEU A 21 29.18 -12.11 -16.36
CA LEU A 21 29.84 -12.69 -17.53
C LEU A 21 31.19 -13.23 -17.11
N ARG A 22 31.38 -14.55 -17.21
CA ARG A 22 32.64 -15.23 -16.91
C ARG A 22 33.26 -15.79 -18.18
N ASP A 23 34.58 -15.78 -18.22
CA ASP A 23 35.38 -16.43 -19.25
C ASP A 23 35.06 -15.98 -20.70
N PHE A 24 34.72 -14.70 -20.88
CA PHE A 24 34.33 -14.17 -22.19
C PHE A 24 35.55 -13.93 -23.08
N SER A 25 35.78 -14.81 -24.04
CA SER A 25 36.80 -14.61 -25.08
C SER A 25 36.31 -13.61 -26.13
N LEU A 26 36.89 -12.40 -26.14
CA LEU A 26 36.63 -11.41 -27.19
C LEU A 26 36.98 -11.98 -28.58
N TRP A 27 38.12 -12.65 -28.69
CA TRP A 27 38.58 -13.26 -29.94
C TRP A 27 37.57 -14.20 -30.60
N GLU A 28 36.99 -15.10 -29.81
CA GLU A 28 36.05 -16.12 -30.31
C GLU A 28 34.61 -15.59 -30.40
N ARG A 29 34.20 -14.67 -29.52
CA ARG A 29 32.78 -14.27 -29.40
C ARG A 29 32.40 -12.99 -30.14
N THR A 30 33.35 -12.15 -30.54
CA THR A 30 33.06 -10.88 -31.23
C THR A 30 33.40 -10.91 -32.73
N GLY A 31 33.67 -12.09 -33.30
CA GLY A 31 34.03 -12.25 -34.72
C GLY A 31 35.42 -11.73 -35.09
N LEU A 32 36.25 -11.34 -34.12
CA LEU A 32 37.61 -10.85 -34.36
C LEU A 32 38.49 -11.92 -35.01
N LYS A 33 38.25 -13.20 -34.72
CA LYS A 33 38.91 -14.33 -35.36
C LYS A 33 38.69 -14.40 -36.87
N ASP A 34 37.53 -13.96 -37.34
CA ASP A 34 37.18 -13.97 -38.76
C ASP A 34 37.71 -12.70 -39.45
N PHE A 35 37.85 -11.61 -38.70
CA PHE A 35 38.31 -10.32 -39.22
C PHE A 35 39.83 -10.15 -39.18
N LEU A 36 40.54 -10.87 -38.30
CA LEU A 36 41.96 -10.73 -38.06
C LEU A 36 42.71 -12.05 -38.26
N LYS A 37 43.83 -12.00 -38.98
CA LYS A 37 44.64 -13.19 -39.30
C LYS A 37 45.38 -13.77 -38.09
N THR A 38 45.72 -12.95 -37.10
CA THR A 38 46.43 -13.38 -35.89
C THR A 38 46.03 -12.55 -34.67
N THR A 39 46.22 -13.12 -33.48
CA THR A 39 46.09 -12.40 -32.20
C THR A 39 47.31 -11.54 -31.87
N LYS A 40 48.42 -11.71 -32.62
CA LYS A 40 49.68 -10.96 -32.45
C LYS A 40 49.77 -9.77 -33.42
N GLN A 41 48.76 -8.91 -33.42
CA GLN A 41 48.76 -7.69 -34.25
C GLN A 41 48.11 -6.53 -33.51
N SER A 42 48.58 -5.32 -33.78
CA SER A 42 48.01 -4.10 -33.23
C SER A 42 46.89 -3.59 -34.14
N PHE A 43 45.82 -3.10 -33.52
CA PHE A 43 44.72 -2.43 -34.21
C PHE A 43 44.21 -1.30 -33.33
N ASP A 44 43.70 -0.24 -33.97
CA ASP A 44 43.03 0.85 -33.29
C ASP A 44 41.52 0.59 -33.34
N LEU A 45 40.89 0.59 -32.18
CA LEU A 45 39.44 0.49 -32.04
C LEU A 45 38.94 1.72 -31.27
N SER A 46 38.00 2.44 -31.88
CA SER A 46 37.30 3.55 -31.26
C SER A 46 35.81 3.33 -31.35
N VAL A 47 35.14 3.42 -30.19
CA VAL A 47 33.69 3.34 -30.07
C VAL A 47 33.22 4.58 -29.33
N ASN A 48 32.32 5.33 -29.96
CA ASN A 48 31.69 6.50 -29.39
C ASN A 48 30.18 6.31 -29.39
N ALA A 49 29.55 6.38 -28.22
CA ALA A 49 28.11 6.31 -28.08
C ALA A 49 27.65 7.55 -27.29
N GLN A 50 26.76 8.34 -27.87
CA GLN A 50 26.24 9.55 -27.27
C GLN A 50 24.72 9.57 -27.35
N TYR A 51 24.08 9.82 -26.21
CA TYR A 51 22.65 10.06 -26.11
C TYR A 51 22.41 11.49 -25.63
N LYS A 52 21.72 12.29 -26.43
CA LYS A 52 21.31 13.64 -26.09
C LYS A 52 19.80 13.68 -25.93
N LYS A 53 19.31 13.70 -24.70
CA LYS A 53 17.88 13.79 -24.37
C LYS A 53 17.27 15.04 -25.02
N ASN A 54 16.12 14.89 -25.66
CA ASN A 54 15.37 16.03 -26.21
C ASN A 54 14.46 16.63 -25.11
N THR A 55 14.31 17.95 -25.13
CA THR A 55 13.41 18.72 -24.22
C THR A 55 12.02 18.88 -24.84
N ASP A 56 11.89 18.64 -26.15
CA ASP A 56 10.63 18.75 -26.87
C ASP A 56 9.60 17.72 -26.38
N ARG A 57 8.33 18.09 -26.52
CA ARG A 57 7.18 17.27 -26.12
C ARG A 57 6.22 17.16 -27.29
N HIS A 58 5.77 15.95 -27.57
CA HIS A 58 4.69 15.71 -28.50
C HIS A 58 3.36 15.74 -27.74
N PHE A 59 2.37 16.41 -28.32
CA PHE A 59 1.04 16.54 -27.72
C PHE A 59 0.09 15.60 -28.45
N ILE A 60 -0.40 14.58 -27.75
CA ILE A 60 -1.44 13.70 -28.30
C ILE A 60 -2.81 14.28 -27.92
N PRO A 61 -3.72 14.50 -28.89
CA PRO A 61 -5.07 14.94 -28.59
C PRO A 61 -5.79 13.87 -27.78
N PHE A 62 -6.24 14.22 -26.58
CA PHE A 62 -7.05 13.36 -25.72
C PHE A 62 -8.16 14.23 -25.09
N PRO A 63 -9.44 13.92 -25.32
CA PRO A 63 -10.56 14.82 -25.03
C PRO A 63 -10.90 14.89 -23.52
N LEU A 64 -9.93 15.26 -22.69
CA LEU A 64 -10.09 15.42 -21.24
C LEU A 64 -11.07 16.54 -20.90
N GLY A 65 -11.14 17.58 -21.74
CA GLY A 65 -12.09 18.67 -21.63
C GLY A 65 -13.53 18.20 -21.78
N ALA A 66 -13.82 17.27 -22.70
CA ALA A 66 -15.17 16.72 -22.85
C ALA A 66 -15.57 15.86 -21.63
N VAL A 67 -14.63 15.07 -21.10
CA VAL A 67 -14.85 14.31 -19.85
C VAL A 67 -15.10 15.26 -18.67
N TYR A 68 -14.35 16.37 -18.62
CA TYR A 68 -14.53 17.42 -17.62
C TYR A 68 -15.90 18.10 -17.74
N ASP A 69 -16.31 18.47 -18.95
CA ASP A 69 -17.59 19.15 -19.22
C ASP A 69 -18.80 18.30 -18.80
N VAL A 70 -18.67 16.96 -18.80
CA VAL A 70 -19.70 16.03 -18.29
C VAL A 70 -19.72 15.96 -16.76
N LEU A 71 -18.57 16.05 -16.10
CA LEU A 71 -18.44 15.90 -14.64
C LEU A 71 -18.66 17.21 -13.88
N SER A 72 -18.27 18.33 -14.45
CA SER A 72 -18.34 19.67 -13.84
C SER A 72 -19.76 20.11 -13.43
N PRO A 73 -20.83 19.93 -14.25
CA PRO A 73 -22.18 20.37 -13.90
C PRO A 73 -22.78 19.66 -12.67
N ASN A 74 -22.29 18.45 -12.36
CA ASN A 74 -22.82 17.62 -11.27
C ASN A 74 -22.32 18.00 -9.87
N ILE A 75 -21.46 19.01 -9.74
CA ILE A 75 -20.97 19.48 -8.43
C ILE A 75 -22.12 19.97 -7.54
N SER A 76 -23.13 20.64 -8.12
CA SER A 76 -24.35 21.05 -7.41
C SER A 76 -25.20 19.87 -6.92
N ALA A 77 -25.27 18.80 -7.71
CA ALA A 77 -25.95 17.57 -7.34
C ALA A 77 -25.23 16.86 -6.18
N ILE A 78 -23.89 16.85 -6.20
CA ILE A 78 -23.07 16.33 -5.09
C ILE A 78 -23.37 17.09 -3.79
N HIS A 79 -23.43 18.43 -3.86
CA HIS A 79 -23.78 19.26 -2.70
C HIS A 79 -25.17 18.90 -2.16
N TYR A 80 -26.18 18.82 -3.04
CA TYR A 80 -27.53 18.42 -2.65
C TYR A 80 -27.59 17.03 -2.00
N HIS A 81 -26.90 16.04 -2.58
CA HIS A 81 -26.86 14.67 -2.06
C HIS A 81 -26.12 14.56 -0.72
N PHE A 82 -25.06 15.34 -0.54
CA PHE A 82 -24.31 15.41 0.70
C PHE A 82 -25.16 15.98 1.84
N GLU A 83 -25.78 17.15 1.62
CA GLU A 83 -26.65 17.78 2.62
C GLU A 83 -27.82 16.86 3.02
N LYS A 84 -28.47 16.24 2.03
CA LYS A 84 -29.54 15.26 2.26
C LYS A 84 -29.05 14.02 3.02
N GLY A 85 -27.84 13.55 2.74
CA GLY A 85 -27.21 12.43 3.44
C GLY A 85 -26.90 12.77 4.89
N ARG A 86 -26.32 13.95 5.13
CA ARG A 86 -25.99 14.48 6.45
C ARG A 86 -27.24 14.58 7.33
N ASP A 87 -28.31 15.18 6.80
CA ASP A 87 -29.55 15.38 7.56
C ASP A 87 -30.21 14.05 7.94
N LYS A 88 -30.20 13.07 7.02
CA LYS A 88 -30.67 11.70 7.31
C LYS A 88 -29.82 10.99 8.38
N MET A 89 -28.50 11.14 8.32
CA MET A 89 -27.61 10.54 9.31
C MET A 89 -27.81 11.15 10.69
N LEU A 90 -28.01 12.47 10.76
CA LEU A 90 -28.32 13.16 12.02
C LEU A 90 -29.65 12.74 12.61
N ASP A 91 -30.70 12.63 11.79
CA ASP A 91 -31.99 12.11 12.22
C ASP A 91 -31.88 10.68 12.75
N PHE A 92 -31.15 9.80 12.04
CA PHE A 92 -30.91 8.43 12.47
C PHE A 92 -30.16 8.36 13.82
N LEU A 93 -29.05 9.10 13.96
CA LEU A 93 -28.27 9.14 15.19
C LEU A 93 -29.11 9.66 16.37
N THR A 94 -29.88 10.72 16.14
CA THR A 94 -30.76 11.32 17.16
C THR A 94 -31.85 10.35 17.60
N LYS A 95 -32.53 9.69 16.64
CA LYS A 95 -33.56 8.68 16.94
C LYS A 95 -32.98 7.48 17.67
N SER A 96 -31.82 6.99 17.25
CA SER A 96 -31.14 5.85 17.87
C SER A 96 -30.75 6.17 19.31
N TYR A 97 -30.14 7.34 19.54
CA TYR A 97 -29.78 7.82 20.87
C TYR A 97 -31.01 7.96 21.78
N ASN A 98 -32.06 8.65 21.32
CA ASN A 98 -33.28 8.83 22.10
C ASN A 98 -33.95 7.48 22.45
N LYS A 99 -33.97 6.53 21.51
CA LYS A 99 -34.49 5.17 21.74
C LYS A 99 -33.66 4.39 22.76
N ALA A 100 -32.34 4.49 22.70
CA ALA A 100 -31.44 3.86 23.67
C ALA A 100 -31.61 4.48 25.06
N LYS A 101 -31.69 5.82 25.14
CA LYS A 101 -31.92 6.57 26.37
C LYS A 101 -33.23 6.17 27.05
N VAL A 102 -34.34 6.10 26.31
CA VAL A 102 -35.64 5.66 26.86
C VAL A 102 -35.60 4.23 27.40
N LYS A 103 -34.94 3.29 26.69
CA LYS A 103 -34.77 1.92 27.19
C LYS A 103 -33.93 1.90 28.46
N PHE A 104 -32.83 2.62 28.47
CA PHE A 104 -31.95 2.70 29.64
C PHE A 104 -32.67 3.31 30.84
N ASP A 105 -33.36 4.43 30.66
CA ASP A 105 -34.13 5.10 31.71
C ASP A 105 -35.23 4.17 32.26
N LYS A 106 -35.89 3.39 31.38
CA LYS A 106 -36.84 2.35 31.81
C LYS A 106 -36.18 1.34 32.75
N TYR A 107 -35.02 0.79 32.40
CA TYR A 107 -34.30 -0.18 33.25
C TYR A 107 -33.67 0.44 34.50
N LYS A 108 -33.32 1.73 34.47
CA LYS A 108 -32.88 2.49 35.66
C LYS A 108 -34.03 2.65 36.66
N VAL A 109 -35.25 2.87 36.18
CA VAL A 109 -36.47 3.03 36.99
C VAL A 109 -37.10 1.69 37.41
N GLU A 110 -37.00 0.64 36.58
CA GLU A 110 -37.49 -0.72 36.90
C GLU A 110 -36.63 -1.49 37.91
N THR A 111 -35.65 -0.84 38.53
CA THR A 111 -34.94 -1.33 39.72
C THR A 111 -35.84 -1.37 40.99
N SER A 112 -37.14 -1.63 40.86
CA SER A 112 -37.94 -2.20 41.94
C SER A 112 -37.71 -3.71 41.93
N LEU A 113 -36.80 -4.16 42.78
CA LEU A 113 -36.20 -5.51 42.93
C LEU A 113 -37.19 -6.69 43.14
N ASP A 114 -38.49 -6.53 42.89
CA ASP A 114 -39.53 -7.50 43.24
C ASP A 114 -39.92 -8.49 42.14
N LYS A 115 -39.35 -8.38 40.92
CA LYS A 115 -39.77 -9.21 39.76
C LYS A 115 -38.74 -10.22 39.23
N LEU A 116 -37.58 -10.36 39.85
CA LEU A 116 -36.57 -11.35 39.43
C LEU A 116 -36.88 -12.73 40.02
N PRO A 117 -36.77 -13.83 39.24
CA PRO A 117 -37.02 -15.18 39.74
C PRO A 117 -36.02 -15.51 40.87
N ARG A 118 -36.54 -15.73 42.08
CA ARG A 118 -35.76 -15.89 43.34
C ARG A 118 -35.16 -17.28 43.53
N THR A 119 -35.44 -18.21 42.62
CA THR A 119 -35.10 -19.63 42.76
C THR A 119 -34.42 -20.13 41.49
N ILE A 120 -33.19 -20.63 41.63
CA ILE A 120 -32.43 -21.24 40.54
C ILE A 120 -32.37 -22.75 40.78
N ARG A 121 -32.77 -23.53 39.78
CA ARG A 121 -32.62 -24.98 39.80
C ARG A 121 -31.36 -25.36 39.05
N ILE A 122 -30.41 -25.97 39.74
CA ILE A 122 -29.18 -26.45 39.15
C ILE A 122 -29.36 -27.95 38.86
N PRO A 123 -29.25 -28.40 37.60
CA PRO A 123 -29.34 -29.81 37.27
C PRO A 123 -28.12 -30.56 37.82
N GLY A 124 -28.30 -31.83 38.20
CA GLY A 124 -27.20 -32.64 38.70
C GLY A 124 -26.16 -32.91 37.61
N TYR A 125 -24.88 -32.93 37.98
CA TYR A 125 -23.77 -33.15 37.06
C TYR A 125 -22.65 -33.97 37.71
N TYR A 126 -21.84 -34.60 36.87
CA TYR A 126 -20.75 -35.50 37.27
C TYR A 126 -19.40 -34.86 36.96
N ILE A 127 -18.49 -34.82 37.95
CA ILE A 127 -17.13 -34.27 37.79
C ILE A 127 -16.14 -35.43 37.58
N PRO A 128 -15.60 -35.64 36.37
CA PRO A 128 -14.87 -36.86 36.02
C PRO A 128 -13.53 -37.05 36.74
N PHE A 129 -12.82 -35.97 37.07
CA PHE A 129 -11.45 -36.06 37.61
C PHE A 129 -11.42 -36.47 39.10
N VAL A 130 -12.52 -36.24 39.83
CA VAL A 130 -12.65 -36.53 41.26
C VAL A 130 -13.78 -37.51 41.58
N ASN A 131 -14.47 -38.03 40.57
CA ASN A 131 -15.52 -39.06 40.69
C ASN A 131 -16.69 -38.65 41.62
N ILE A 132 -17.07 -37.37 41.60
CA ILE A 132 -18.16 -36.82 42.41
C ILE A 132 -19.42 -36.65 41.55
N VAL A 133 -20.53 -37.23 42.00
CA VAL A 133 -21.87 -37.04 41.44
C VAL A 133 -22.61 -36.01 42.29
N VAL A 134 -22.95 -34.86 41.70
CA VAL A 134 -23.74 -33.82 42.38
C VAL A 134 -25.20 -33.97 41.98
N SER A 135 -26.07 -34.23 42.96
CA SER A 135 -27.52 -34.34 42.74
C SER A 135 -28.15 -32.98 42.39
N PRO A 136 -29.25 -32.94 41.60
CA PRO A 136 -29.94 -31.70 41.31
C PRO A 136 -30.43 -31.04 42.60
N PHE A 137 -30.20 -29.74 42.74
CA PHE A 137 -30.67 -29.00 43.90
C PHE A 137 -31.24 -27.65 43.50
N THR A 138 -32.10 -27.14 44.38
CA THR A 138 -32.79 -25.87 44.20
C THR A 138 -32.17 -24.89 45.20
N ALA A 139 -31.58 -23.82 44.70
CA ALA A 139 -30.97 -22.79 45.51
C ALA A 139 -31.85 -21.54 45.46
N GLU A 140 -32.24 -21.05 46.62
CA GLU A 140 -32.80 -19.70 46.77
C GLU A 140 -31.64 -18.71 46.73
N MET A 141 -31.73 -17.71 45.86
CA MET A 141 -30.71 -16.66 45.86
C MET A 141 -30.78 -15.88 47.17
N PRO A 142 -29.64 -15.58 47.83
CA PRO A 142 -29.64 -14.76 49.02
C PRO A 142 -30.27 -13.40 48.74
N THR A 143 -30.82 -12.74 49.77
CA THR A 143 -31.51 -11.42 49.74
C THR A 143 -30.59 -10.24 49.37
N ILE A 144 -29.56 -10.49 48.58
CA ILE A 144 -28.72 -9.47 47.97
C ILE A 144 -29.56 -8.90 46.84
N GLY A 145 -30.26 -7.79 47.11
CA GLY A 145 -30.68 -6.92 46.02
C GLY A 145 -29.47 -6.66 45.12
N TYR A 146 -29.67 -6.50 43.81
CA TYR A 146 -28.59 -6.16 42.88
C TYR A 146 -28.01 -4.75 43.14
N MET A 147 -27.61 -4.45 44.38
CA MET A 147 -26.51 -3.56 44.66
C MET A 147 -25.28 -4.38 44.33
N VAL A 148 -24.75 -4.18 43.12
CA VAL A 148 -23.33 -4.45 42.89
C VAL A 148 -22.60 -3.79 44.07
N PRO A 149 -21.93 -4.55 44.96
CA PRO A 149 -21.27 -3.96 46.10
C PRO A 149 -20.28 -2.94 45.53
N LYS A 150 -20.41 -1.68 45.96
CA LYS A 150 -19.46 -0.63 45.56
C LYS A 150 -18.02 -1.06 45.85
N GLU A 151 -17.87 -1.93 46.85
CA GLU A 151 -16.62 -2.54 47.28
C GLU A 151 -16.85 -4.02 47.58
N MET A 152 -16.07 -4.90 46.97
CA MET A 152 -16.03 -6.33 47.27
C MET A 152 -14.68 -6.65 47.89
N SER A 153 -14.67 -7.00 49.17
CA SER A 153 -13.45 -7.46 49.85
C SER A 153 -13.51 -8.97 50.03
N THR A 154 -12.51 -9.68 49.52
CA THR A 154 -12.32 -11.09 49.86
C THR A 154 -11.49 -11.17 51.14
N PRO A 155 -11.98 -11.83 52.22
CA PRO A 155 -11.19 -12.00 53.42
C PRO A 155 -9.94 -12.86 53.14
N GLY A 156 -8.81 -12.50 53.76
CA GLY A 156 -7.58 -13.28 53.63
C GLY A 156 -7.77 -14.68 54.20
N PHE A 157 -7.29 -15.70 53.49
CA PHE A 157 -7.45 -17.10 53.89
C PHE A 157 -6.14 -17.87 53.67
N THR A 158 -5.81 -18.73 54.64
CA THR A 158 -4.60 -19.55 54.64
C THR A 158 -4.97 -21.00 54.40
N ILE A 159 -4.34 -21.63 53.40
CA ILE A 159 -4.60 -23.03 53.07
C ILE A 159 -3.95 -23.92 54.15
N PRO A 160 -4.74 -24.72 54.92
CA PRO A 160 -4.20 -25.58 55.95
C PRO A 160 -3.25 -26.63 55.35
N GLY A 161 -2.07 -26.80 55.95
CA GLY A 161 -1.06 -27.80 55.55
C GLY A 161 0.02 -27.32 54.58
N ILE A 162 -0.18 -26.19 53.89
CA ILE A 162 0.78 -25.68 52.87
C ILE A 162 1.38 -24.32 53.27
N GLY A 163 0.84 -23.63 54.29
CA GLY A 163 1.41 -22.39 54.84
C GLY A 163 1.27 -21.16 53.95
N PHE A 164 0.55 -21.28 52.83
CA PHE A 164 0.34 -20.20 51.87
C PHE A 164 -0.90 -19.36 52.27
N SER A 165 -0.71 -18.06 52.49
CA SER A 165 -1.77 -17.11 52.85
C SER A 165 -2.12 -16.20 51.68
N LEU A 166 -3.40 -16.20 51.28
CA LEU A 166 -3.92 -15.21 50.33
C LEU A 166 -4.24 -13.91 51.10
N PRO A 167 -3.69 -12.76 50.69
CA PRO A 167 -4.03 -11.48 51.31
C PRO A 167 -5.44 -11.03 50.93
N SER A 168 -6.04 -10.16 51.75
CA SER A 168 -7.34 -9.57 51.45
C SER A 168 -7.23 -8.53 50.35
N TYR A 169 -7.97 -8.70 49.27
CA TYR A 169 -8.08 -7.73 48.18
C TYR A 169 -9.44 -7.04 48.22
N THR A 170 -9.44 -5.72 48.15
CA THR A 170 -10.66 -4.91 48.02
C THR A 170 -10.79 -4.44 46.58
N PHE A 171 -11.79 -4.94 45.87
CA PHE A 171 -12.16 -4.50 44.53
C PHE A 171 -13.26 -3.45 44.64
N VAL A 172 -12.96 -2.20 44.28
CA VAL A 172 -13.95 -1.13 44.19
C VAL A 172 -14.49 -1.11 42.76
N LEU A 173 -15.78 -1.40 42.58
CA LEU A 173 -16.41 -1.33 41.27
C LEU A 173 -16.87 0.12 41.02
N PRO A 174 -16.37 0.81 39.97
CA PRO A 174 -16.88 2.13 39.62
C PRO A 174 -18.36 2.05 39.23
N SER A 175 -19.16 3.03 39.64
CA SER A 175 -20.56 3.14 39.25
C SER A 175 -20.66 3.27 37.72
N LEU A 176 -21.44 2.37 37.10
CA LEU A 176 -21.75 2.37 35.67
C LEU A 176 -22.71 3.54 35.35
N GLU A 177 -22.20 4.76 35.38
CA GLU A 177 -22.89 5.94 34.85
C GLU A 177 -22.52 6.10 33.37
N PHE A 178 -23.51 6.04 32.49
CA PHE A 178 -23.28 6.38 31.08
C PHE A 178 -22.94 7.87 30.97
N PRO A 179 -21.85 8.25 30.29
CA PRO A 179 -21.60 9.65 29.99
C PRO A 179 -22.77 10.19 29.16
N VAL A 180 -23.24 11.39 29.48
CA VAL A 180 -24.30 12.06 28.72
C VAL A 180 -23.73 12.43 27.35
N LEU A 181 -23.89 11.53 26.38
CA LEU A 181 -23.50 11.76 24.99
C LEU A 181 -24.52 12.70 24.34
N HIS A 182 -24.21 13.99 24.32
CA HIS A 182 -24.96 14.94 23.51
C HIS A 182 -24.62 14.71 22.04
N VAL A 183 -25.63 14.46 21.20
CA VAL A 183 -25.43 14.48 19.74
C VAL A 183 -24.96 15.88 19.36
N PRO A 184 -23.72 16.05 18.86
CA PRO A 184 -23.17 17.38 18.63
C PRO A 184 -23.97 18.09 17.53
N THR A 185 -24.69 19.15 17.88
CA THR A 185 -25.42 19.99 16.91
C THR A 185 -24.47 20.64 15.89
N SER A 186 -23.17 20.67 16.18
CA SER A 186 -22.11 21.10 15.24
C SER A 186 -22.11 20.32 13.94
N LEU A 187 -22.59 19.07 13.93
CA LEU A 187 -22.69 18.27 12.71
C LEU A 187 -23.71 18.83 11.70
N GLN A 188 -24.67 19.66 12.13
CA GLN A 188 -25.61 20.36 11.23
C GLN A 188 -24.93 21.49 10.45
N LYS A 189 -23.77 21.98 10.93
CA LYS A 189 -22.99 23.04 10.27
C LYS A 189 -21.98 22.48 9.25
N LEU A 190 -21.91 21.16 9.10
CA LEU A 190 -20.98 20.50 8.20
C LEU A 190 -21.47 20.66 6.76
N THR A 191 -20.93 21.62 6.03
CA THR A 191 -21.18 21.78 4.59
C THR A 191 -20.02 21.18 3.79
N LEU A 192 -20.29 20.75 2.56
CA LEU A 192 -19.23 20.33 1.66
C LEU A 192 -18.40 21.57 1.26
N PRO A 193 -17.05 21.55 1.34
CA PRO A 193 -16.25 22.67 0.86
C PRO A 193 -16.42 22.86 -0.65
N ASP A 194 -16.36 24.11 -1.11
CA ASP A 194 -16.31 24.39 -2.54
C ASP A 194 -14.99 23.87 -3.10
N PHE A 195 -15.08 23.04 -4.13
CA PHE A 195 -13.92 22.52 -4.85
C PHE A 195 -14.03 22.93 -6.32
N GLU A 196 -13.00 23.61 -6.80
CA GLU A 196 -12.82 23.85 -8.23
C GLU A 196 -11.97 22.73 -8.80
N ILE A 197 -12.54 21.95 -9.73
CA ILE A 197 -11.75 21.04 -10.54
C ILE A 197 -11.19 21.88 -11.68
N PRO A 198 -9.86 22.06 -11.80
CA PRO A 198 -9.28 22.78 -12.92
C PRO A 198 -9.54 22.00 -14.22
N ARG A 199 -9.96 22.70 -15.28
CA ARG A 199 -10.15 22.09 -16.60
C ARG A 199 -8.80 21.58 -17.13
N PRO A 200 -8.62 20.27 -17.33
CA PRO A 200 -7.38 19.74 -17.90
C PRO A 200 -7.22 20.16 -19.36
N SER A 201 -5.97 20.24 -19.83
CA SER A 201 -5.68 20.42 -21.25
C SER A 201 -6.17 19.20 -22.05
N ASP A 202 -6.71 19.41 -23.25
CA ASP A 202 -7.11 18.35 -24.19
C ASP A 202 -5.91 17.61 -24.84
N HIS A 203 -4.72 17.77 -24.27
CA HIS A 203 -3.49 17.19 -24.79
C HIS A 203 -2.65 16.58 -23.69
N ILE A 204 -2.16 15.36 -23.95
CA ILE A 204 -1.20 14.68 -23.09
C ILE A 204 0.20 14.97 -23.62
N PRO A 205 1.10 15.61 -22.84
CA PRO A 205 2.48 15.83 -23.24
C PRO A 205 3.30 14.54 -23.06
N ILE A 206 3.85 14.02 -24.16
CA ILE A 206 4.80 12.90 -24.15
C ILE A 206 6.19 13.44 -24.51
N PRO A 207 7.22 13.20 -23.67
CA PRO A 207 8.57 13.66 -23.98
C PRO A 207 9.10 12.96 -25.23
N ALA A 208 9.68 13.73 -26.16
CA ALA A 208 10.34 13.18 -27.33
C ALA A 208 11.58 12.37 -26.92
N LEU A 209 11.82 11.23 -27.59
CA LEU A 209 13.08 10.49 -27.43
C LEU A 209 14.27 11.39 -27.84
N GLY A 210 15.42 11.24 -27.18
CA GLY A 210 16.62 12.00 -27.52
C GLY A 210 17.30 11.55 -28.82
N ASN A 211 18.29 12.33 -29.24
CA ASN A 211 19.17 11.96 -30.34
C ASN A 211 20.17 10.90 -29.86
N PHE A 212 20.34 9.85 -30.64
CA PHE A 212 21.32 8.79 -30.39
C PHE A 212 22.35 8.77 -31.52
N THR A 213 23.62 8.98 -31.21
CA THR A 213 24.71 8.87 -32.17
C THR A 213 25.68 7.79 -31.73
N TYR A 214 26.05 6.93 -32.68
CA TYR A 214 26.98 5.83 -32.50
C TYR A 214 28.04 5.89 -33.60
N GLY A 215 29.30 6.01 -33.21
CA GLY A 215 30.46 5.99 -34.08
C GLY A 215 31.33 4.78 -33.75
N PHE A 216 31.70 4.02 -34.77
CA PHE A 216 32.60 2.89 -34.70
C PHE A 216 33.72 3.08 -35.71
N SER A 217 34.96 3.03 -35.25
CA SER A 217 36.14 3.05 -36.11
C SER A 217 37.06 1.91 -35.73
N PHE A 218 37.37 1.07 -36.70
CA PHE A 218 38.30 -0.03 -36.58
C PHE A 218 39.38 0.14 -37.64
N LYS A 219 40.64 0.16 -37.22
CA LYS A 219 41.78 0.29 -38.11
C LYS A 219 42.80 -0.78 -37.77
N SER A 220 43.00 -1.71 -38.68
CA SER A 220 44.10 -2.67 -38.63
C SER A 220 45.14 -2.34 -39.70
N SER A 221 46.20 -3.13 -39.76
CA SER A 221 47.20 -3.07 -40.82
C SER A 221 46.64 -3.39 -42.22
N VAL A 222 45.49 -4.05 -42.30
CA VAL A 222 44.95 -4.60 -43.56
C VAL A 222 43.62 -3.96 -43.95
N ILE A 223 42.79 -3.62 -42.95
CA ILE A 223 41.42 -3.16 -43.15
C ILE A 223 41.13 -1.97 -42.24
N THR A 224 40.54 -0.93 -42.81
CA THR A 224 39.92 0.17 -42.08
C THR A 224 38.41 0.09 -42.28
N LEU A 225 37.65 0.18 -41.20
CA LEU A 225 36.20 0.20 -41.18
C LEU A 225 35.74 1.36 -40.32
N ASN A 226 34.92 2.23 -40.88
CA ASN A 226 34.30 3.34 -40.16
C ASN A 226 32.80 3.30 -40.39
N THR A 227 32.03 3.26 -39.32
CA THR A 227 30.57 3.22 -39.34
C THR A 227 30.03 4.26 -38.38
N ASN A 228 29.17 5.14 -38.88
CA ASN A 228 28.48 6.16 -38.11
C ASN A 228 26.98 5.99 -38.29
N VAL A 229 26.28 5.89 -37.18
CA VAL A 229 24.82 5.77 -37.11
C VAL A 229 24.31 6.92 -36.25
N GLY A 230 23.35 7.67 -36.75
CA GLY A 230 22.70 8.76 -36.04
C GLY A 230 21.18 8.60 -36.14
N LEU A 231 20.50 8.63 -35.00
CA LEU A 231 19.05 8.72 -34.92
C LEU A 231 18.71 10.06 -34.29
N HIS A 232 18.08 10.93 -35.06
CA HIS A 232 17.72 12.27 -34.63
C HIS A 232 16.21 12.37 -34.50
N ASN A 233 15.74 12.83 -33.34
CA ASN A 233 14.32 12.92 -33.04
C ASN A 233 13.99 14.35 -32.58
N HIS A 234 13.73 15.23 -33.57
CA HIS A 234 13.25 16.59 -33.36
C HIS A 234 11.75 16.66 -33.72
N SER A 235 11.41 17.17 -34.91
CA SER A 235 10.04 17.17 -35.46
C SER A 235 9.66 15.85 -36.12
N ASP A 236 10.61 15.23 -36.84
CA ASP A 236 10.51 13.90 -37.44
C ASP A 236 11.66 13.02 -36.95
N ILE A 237 11.47 11.70 -37.01
CA ILE A 237 12.53 10.72 -36.71
C ILE A 237 13.36 10.47 -37.97
N VAL A 238 14.62 10.91 -37.96
CA VAL A 238 15.55 10.76 -39.08
C VAL A 238 16.71 9.85 -38.69
N ALA A 239 16.96 8.82 -39.50
CA ALA A 239 18.09 7.91 -39.35
C ALA A 239 19.17 8.20 -40.41
N HIS A 240 20.39 8.47 -39.95
CA HIS A 240 21.59 8.57 -40.77
C HIS A 240 22.46 7.34 -40.56
N PHE A 241 22.84 6.69 -41.66
CA PHE A 241 23.78 5.58 -41.65
C PHE A 241 24.87 5.85 -42.68
N ARG A 242 26.13 5.84 -42.24
CA ARG A 242 27.30 5.97 -43.11
C ARG A 242 28.30 4.91 -42.73
N SER A 243 28.61 4.02 -43.67
CA SER A 243 29.68 3.03 -43.50
C SER A 243 30.67 3.14 -44.64
N SER A 244 31.95 3.00 -44.32
CA SER A 244 33.04 2.97 -45.29
C SER A 244 34.04 1.91 -44.86
N SER A 245 34.50 1.12 -45.82
CA SER A 245 35.57 0.15 -45.63
C SER A 245 36.67 0.38 -46.67
N PHE A 246 37.90 0.19 -46.25
CA PHE A 246 39.09 0.26 -47.09
C PHE A 246 39.98 -0.93 -46.75
N SER A 247 40.48 -1.63 -47.76
CA SER A 247 41.44 -2.72 -47.58
C SER A 247 42.61 -2.57 -48.54
N VAL A 248 43.79 -3.00 -48.11
CA VAL A 248 45.04 -2.95 -48.88
C VAL A 248 45.27 -4.24 -49.68
N ILE A 249 44.37 -5.22 -49.58
CA ILE A 249 44.47 -6.47 -50.34
C ILE A 249 43.73 -6.29 -51.67
N ASP A 250 44.47 -6.34 -52.79
CA ASP A 250 43.87 -6.51 -54.12
C ASP A 250 43.24 -7.90 -54.22
N ALA A 251 41.98 -7.95 -54.65
CA ALA A 251 41.29 -9.20 -54.91
C ALA A 251 41.90 -9.87 -56.16
N LEU A 252 42.64 -10.96 -55.95
CA LEU A 252 43.13 -11.87 -56.98
C LEU A 252 42.05 -12.89 -57.36
#